data_AF-W1NMP4-F1
#
_entry.id   AF-W1NMP4-F1
#
_cell.length_a   1.000
_cell.length_b   1.000
_cell.length_c   1.000
_cell.angle_alpha   90.00
_cell.angle_beta   90.00
_cell.angle_gamma   90.00
#
_symmetry.space_group_name_H-M   'P 1'
#
loop_
_entity.id
_entity.type
_entity.pdbx_description
1 polymer ?
#
loop_
_entity_poly.entity_id
_entity_poly.type
_entity_poly.pdbx_seq_one_letter_code
_entity_poly.pdbx_strand_id
1 'polypeptide(L)'
;MAYDLSRPILDEEVEEVTKWIQEYKQRWPRTGITLMSDGWLNKVSKKKFLNFLTYSPKGTAFLSSKDVSGTKNDANFYVQLYDQIVEEVGD
;
A
#
# COMPACT_ATOMS: atom_id res chain seq x y z
N MET A 1 10.67 -30.50 -6.79
CA MET A 1 11.27 -30.34 -5.44
C MET A 1 11.62 -28.90 -5.06
N ALA A 2 12.03 -28.01 -5.97
CA ALA A 2 12.28 -26.59 -5.62
C ALA A 2 11.01 -25.75 -5.30
N TYR A 3 9.88 -26.07 -5.95
CA TYR A 3 8.58 -25.40 -5.75
C TYR A 3 7.97 -25.61 -4.35
N ASP A 4 8.34 -26.71 -3.68
CA ASP A 4 7.73 -27.11 -2.40
C ASP A 4 8.49 -26.53 -1.20
N LEU A 5 9.79 -26.23 -1.37
CA LEU A 5 10.58 -25.47 -0.41
C LEU A 5 10.33 -23.96 -0.52
N SER A 6 9.93 -23.46 -1.70
CA SER A 6 9.69 -22.02 -1.89
C SER A 6 8.42 -21.53 -1.19
N ARG A 7 7.43 -22.40 -0.96
CA ARG A 7 6.17 -22.01 -0.30
C ARG A 7 6.34 -21.75 1.19
N PRO A 8 6.91 -22.68 2.00
CA PRO A 8 7.14 -22.44 3.41
C PRO A 8 8.01 -21.21 3.67
N ILE A 9 9.06 -21.03 2.87
CA ILE A 9 9.94 -19.86 2.98
C ILE A 9 9.18 -18.57 2.63
N LEU A 10 8.36 -18.59 1.58
CA LEU A 10 7.55 -17.42 1.22
C LEU A 10 6.52 -17.09 2.31
N ASP A 11 5.89 -18.11 2.89
CA ASP A 11 4.90 -17.93 3.95
C ASP A 11 5.56 -17.35 5.22
N GLU A 12 6.76 -17.81 5.57
CA GLU A 12 7.57 -17.27 6.68
C GLU A 12 7.95 -15.80 6.44
N GLU A 13 8.45 -15.47 5.25
CA GLU A 13 8.78 -14.09 4.87
C GLU A 13 7.55 -13.17 4.89
N VAL A 14 6.39 -13.67 4.44
CA VAL A 14 5.12 -12.94 4.52
C VAL A 14 4.73 -12.68 5.98
N GLU A 15 4.88 -13.66 6.86
CA GLU A 15 4.61 -13.51 8.29
C GLU A 15 5.55 -12.48 8.93
N GLU A 16 6.86 -12.56 8.67
CA GLU A 16 7.86 -11.62 9.20
C GLU A 16 7.60 -10.18 8.75
N VAL A 17 7.35 -9.98 7.45
CA VAL A 17 7.04 -8.65 6.88
C VAL A 17 5.72 -8.14 7.46
N THR A 18 4.71 -8.99 7.61
CA THR A 18 3.44 -8.61 8.21
C THR A 18 3.63 -8.13 9.65
N LYS A 19 4.40 -8.87 10.45
CA LYS A 19 4.72 -8.49 11.83
C LYS A 19 5.47 -7.16 11.89
N TRP A 20 6.47 -6.97 11.02
CA TRP A 20 7.21 -5.71 10.93
C TRP A 20 6.31 -4.53 10.58
N ILE A 21 5.36 -4.70 9.65
CA ILE A 21 4.38 -3.68 9.30
C ILE A 21 3.49 -3.33 10.51
N GLN A 22 3.05 -4.31 11.30
CA GLN A 22 2.25 -4.03 12.49
C GLN A 22 3.02 -3.24 13.55
N GLU A 23 4.27 -3.60 13.83
CA GLU A 23 5.14 -2.85 14.74
C GLU A 23 5.43 -1.43 14.24
N TYR A 24 5.57 -1.28 12.92
CA TYR A 24 5.71 0.01 12.26
C TYR A 24 4.45 0.88 12.45
N LYS A 25 3.26 0.31 12.25
CA LYS A 25 1.96 0.97 12.42
C LYS A 25 1.71 1.48 13.84
N GLN A 26 2.08 0.69 14.85
CA GLN A 26 1.92 1.08 16.26
C GLN A 26 2.65 2.39 16.65
N ARG A 27 3.64 2.81 15.86
CA ARG A 27 4.41 4.04 16.10
C ARG A 27 3.81 5.28 15.45
N TRP A 28 2.91 5.12 14.48
CA TRP A 28 2.31 6.21 13.73
C TRP A 28 1.68 7.29 14.61
N PRO A 29 0.94 6.97 15.70
CA PRO A 29 0.34 7.99 16.55
C PRO A 29 1.37 8.91 17.24
N ARG A 30 2.60 8.45 17.41
CA ARG A 30 3.68 9.20 18.08
C ARG A 30 4.56 9.97 17.10
N THR A 31 4.93 9.35 15.98
CA THR A 31 5.87 9.95 15.02
C THR A 31 5.17 10.76 13.94
N GLY A 32 3.86 10.57 13.77
CA GLY A 32 3.16 10.91 12.55
C GLY A 32 3.67 10.07 11.37
N ILE A 33 3.00 10.24 10.23
CA ILE A 33 3.38 9.65 8.96
C ILE A 33 3.08 10.63 7.82
N THR A 34 3.72 10.40 6.67
CA THR A 34 3.36 11.02 5.40
C THR A 34 2.70 9.97 4.52
N LEU A 35 1.46 10.21 4.10
CA LEU A 35 0.81 9.42 3.06
C LEU A 35 1.36 9.85 1.69
N MET A 36 1.87 8.89 0.94
CA MET A 36 2.40 9.08 -0.41
C MET A 36 1.61 8.25 -1.40
N SER A 37 1.52 8.73 -2.62
CA SER A 37 0.84 8.06 -3.71
C SER A 37 1.63 8.15 -5.00
N ASP A 38 1.67 7.05 -5.75
CA ASP A 38 2.26 7.00 -7.09
C ASP A 38 1.28 6.35 -8.07
N GLY A 39 1.07 7.01 -9.20
CA GLY A 39 0.14 6.58 -10.24
C GLY A 39 0.87 6.08 -11.48
N TRP A 40 0.61 4.85 -11.91
CA TRP A 40 1.23 4.30 -13.11
C TRP A 40 0.21 3.70 -14.08
N LEU A 41 0.52 3.81 -15.38
CA LEU A 41 -0.29 3.26 -16.47
C LEU A 41 0.43 2.08 -17.10
N ASN A 42 -0.18 0.90 -17.02
CA ASN A 42 0.25 -0.25 -17.78
C ASN A 42 -0.16 -0.07 -19.25
N LYS A 43 0.83 0.15 -20.13
CA LYS A 43 0.59 0.40 -21.56
C LYS A 43 0.00 -0.80 -22.30
N VAL A 44 0.26 -2.03 -21.83
CA VAL A 44 -0.18 -3.28 -22.45
C VAL A 44 -1.62 -3.58 -22.05
N SER A 45 -1.90 -3.65 -20.75
CA SER A 45 -3.25 -3.95 -20.26
C SER A 45 -4.19 -2.75 -20.29
N LYS A 46 -3.66 -1.55 -20.58
CA LYS A 46 -4.36 -0.25 -20.48
C LYS A 46 -4.91 0.04 -19.08
N LYS A 47 -4.39 -0.66 -18.07
CA LYS A 47 -4.79 -0.46 -16.68
C LYS A 47 -4.04 0.67 -16.02
N LYS A 48 -4.75 1.53 -15.29
CA LYS A 48 -4.18 2.58 -14.46
C LYS A 48 -4.28 2.17 -13.01
N PHE A 49 -3.18 2.26 -12.28
CA PHE A 49 -3.10 1.93 -10.88
C PHE A 49 -2.65 3.14 -10.07
N LEU A 50 -3.11 3.22 -8.83
CA LEU A 50 -2.63 4.15 -7.83
C LEU A 50 -2.12 3.36 -6.62
N ASN A 51 -0.83 3.49 -6.35
CA ASN A 51 -0.16 2.86 -5.22
C ASN A 51 -0.16 3.84 -4.05
N PHE A 52 -0.45 3.35 -2.85
CA PHE A 52 -0.43 4.11 -1.61
C PHE A 52 0.67 3.57 -0.70
N LEU A 53 1.46 4.49 -0.14
CA LEU A 53 2.58 4.18 0.73
C LEU A 53 2.55 5.12 1.94
N THR A 54 3.04 4.65 3.07
CA THR A 54 3.25 5.49 4.25
C THR A 54 4.74 5.64 4.50
N TYR A 55 5.16 6.87 4.77
CA TYR A 55 6.51 7.18 5.19
C TYR A 55 6.54 7.65 6.64
N SER A 56 7.56 7.24 7.37
CA SER A 56 7.94 7.77 8.69
C SER A 56 9.46 7.74 8.81
N PRO A 57 10.05 8.35 9.86
CA PRO A 57 11.49 8.26 10.10
C PRO A 57 12.02 6.82 10.23
N LYS A 58 11.17 5.84 10.49
CA LYS A 58 11.53 4.41 10.58
C LYS A 58 11.61 3.72 9.21
N GLY A 59 11.04 4.31 8.15
CA GLY A 59 11.05 3.75 6.81
C GLY A 59 9.78 4.04 6.01
N THR A 60 9.60 3.30 4.92
CA THR A 60 8.42 3.37 4.06
C THR A 60 7.74 2.00 4.05
N ALA A 61 6.41 1.98 4.16
CA ALA A 61 5.60 0.77 4.05
C ALA A 61 4.56 0.92 2.94
N PHE A 62 4.39 -0.15 2.15
CA PHE A 62 3.30 -0.24 1.18
C PHE A 62 1.97 -0.46 1.91
N LEU A 63 0.94 0.29 1.52
CA LEU A 63 -0.42 0.10 2.03
C LEU A 63 -1.26 -0.73 1.08
N SER A 64 -1.45 -0.22 -0.15
CA SER A 64 -2.36 -0.80 -1.11
C SER A 64 -2.10 -0.30 -2.53
N SER A 65 -2.63 -1.01 -3.51
CA SER A 65 -2.68 -0.57 -4.91
C SER A 65 -4.13 -0.69 -5.37
N LYS A 66 -4.67 0.39 -5.95
CA LYS A 66 -6.05 0.46 -6.42
C LYS A 66 -6.06 0.53 -7.94
N ASP A 67 -6.83 -0.34 -8.58
CA ASP A 67 -7.10 -0.27 -10.02
C ASP A 67 -8.12 0.86 -10.25
N VAL A 68 -7.69 1.92 -10.94
CA VAL A 68 -8.51 3.10 -11.25
C VAL A 68 -8.83 3.18 -12.75
N SER A 69 -8.68 2.05 -13.45
CA SER A 69 -9.03 1.92 -14.86
C SER A 69 -10.53 2.09 -15.08
N GLY A 70 -10.92 2.73 -16.19
CA GLY A 70 -12.34 2.94 -16.51
C GLY A 70 -13.07 3.94 -15.62
N THR A 71 -12.42 4.49 -14.59
CA THR A 71 -13.00 5.53 -13.73
C THR A 71 -12.68 6.92 -14.28
N LYS A 72 -13.64 7.84 -14.18
CA LYS A 72 -13.40 9.25 -14.46
C LYS A 72 -12.52 9.81 -13.35
N ASN A 73 -11.24 9.95 -13.65
CA ASN A 73 -10.20 10.44 -12.74
C ASN A 73 -10.29 11.96 -12.55
N ASP A 74 -11.43 12.46 -12.07
CA ASP A 74 -11.60 13.87 -11.73
C ASP A 74 -11.21 14.16 -10.27
N ALA A 75 -11.21 15.45 -9.91
CA ALA A 75 -10.78 15.88 -8.58
C ALA A 75 -11.61 15.25 -7.46
N ASN A 76 -12.93 15.09 -7.66
CA ASN A 76 -13.82 14.52 -6.67
C ASN A 76 -13.52 13.04 -6.42
N PHE A 77 -13.24 12.28 -7.47
CA PHE A 77 -12.80 10.89 -7.35
C PHE A 77 -11.55 10.77 -6.48
N TYR A 78 -10.53 11.60 -6.75
CA TYR A 78 -9.30 11.57 -5.97
C TYR A 78 -9.51 11.96 -4.52
N VAL A 79 -10.29 13.01 -4.24
CA VAL A 79 -10.61 13.43 -2.86
C VAL A 79 -11.24 12.27 -2.09
N GLN A 80 -12.30 11.66 -2.62
CA GLN A 80 -12.96 10.52 -1.97
C GLN A 80 -12.02 9.33 -1.76
N LEU A 81 -11.15 9.07 -2.74
CA LEU A 81 -10.18 7.98 -2.65
C LEU A 81 -9.13 8.25 -1.56
N TYR A 82 -8.61 9.47 -1.45
CA TYR A 82 -7.66 9.82 -0.39
C TYR A 82 -8.33 9.84 0.99
N ASP A 83 -9.57 10.33 1.10
CA ASP A 83 -10.32 10.31 2.36
C ASP A 83 -10.48 8.88 2.87
N GLN A 84 -10.86 7.94 1.99
CA GLN A 84 -10.95 6.52 2.34
C GLN A 84 -9.59 5.97 2.84
N ILE A 85 -8.49 6.29 2.16
CA ILE A 85 -7.16 5.80 2.56
C ILE A 85 -6.71 6.42 3.89
N VAL A 86 -7.07 7.68 4.14
CA VAL A 86 -6.77 8.34 5.42
C VAL A 86 -7.56 7.71 6.56
N GLU A 87 -8.84 7.38 6.34
CA GLU A 87 -9.65 6.63 7.31
C GLU A 87 -9.03 5.25 7.60
N GLU A 88 -8.65 4.49 6.57
CA GLU A 88 -7.97 3.19 6.71
C GLU A 88 -6.63 3.26 7.50
N VAL A 89 -6.02 4.44 7.56
CA VAL A 89 -4.73 4.71 8.23
C VAL A 89 -4.89 5.31 9.63
N GLY A 90 -6.00 6.04 9.84
CA GLY A 90 -6.31 6.75 11.08
C GLY A 90 -7.02 5.90 12.14
N ASP A 91 -7.63 4.79 11.74
CA ASP A 91 -8.15 3.73 12.63
C ASP A 91 -7.02 2.91 13.29
#